data_AF-A0A1L7XHF0-F1
#
_entry.id   AF-A0A1L7XHF0-F1
#
_cell.length_a   1.000
_cell.length_b   1.000
_cell.length_c   1.000
_cell.angle_alpha   90.00
_cell.angle_beta   90.00
_cell.angle_gamma   90.00
#
_symmetry.space_group_name_H-M   'P 1'
#
loop_
_entity.id
_entity.type
_entity.pdbx_description
1 polymer ?
#
loop_
_entity_poly.entity_id
_entity_poly.type
_entity_poly.pdbx_seq_one_letter_code
_entity_poly.pdbx_strand_id
1 'polypeptide(L)'
;MKDIYSLTKRVVVWLGEDNGQAAEAIAIIKKTANYCAFEMKIPLRKIGAELFNLEIERKTRLSEGRVGKDKIRGFEERTPLNESKTPSPWNAVAWFYNREWFKRVWIVQEVAFSPAVMCIGSVEVDFRSVAIASEWLLRKDYCYTTAMLYALHEARSIFFTGLHLNSPIATLIESASGAKATDPRDKVFGLLGLASNRTRTNPFMRSDYTKPLCQVYIDTLRHIIEVNEDRGTLSDVFPTSRHIKPWLAGRGRTQVVEQQSIKSGVLSLKGVMIGTLKWTDDALLDDANMDYLTIQKLWNRTCEALEVLYPVDALKTKFAQTITAGQTPDFFGSPRLFDANDLDNYIAVVDDLAAAKKGEVALAGNFARLTLLHAFFTTVEGHLGLTGSQCVRMGDIICAFFGHMMPYILRPVGEQYRFLGPCYLHGFMYGEAVKELDSGKQEEQWFHLC
;
A
#
# COMPACT_ATOMS: atom_id res chain seq x y z
N MET A 1 -11.19 13.39 -18.77
CA MET A 1 -9.73 13.14 -18.76
C MET A 1 -9.38 11.91 -19.59
N LYS A 2 -9.91 10.71 -19.31
CA LYS A 2 -9.76 9.52 -20.19
C LYS A 2 -9.93 9.85 -21.67
N ASP A 3 -11.08 10.43 -22.05
CA ASP A 3 -11.39 10.71 -23.46
C ASP A 3 -10.36 11.65 -24.11
N ILE A 4 -9.82 12.60 -23.33
CA ILE A 4 -8.76 13.50 -23.78
C ILE A 4 -7.51 12.70 -24.09
N TYR A 5 -6.96 11.97 -23.12
CA TYR A 5 -5.70 11.24 -23.31
C TYR A 5 -5.81 10.08 -24.30
N SER A 6 -6.97 9.41 -24.40
CA SER A 6 -7.18 8.34 -25.37
C SER A 6 -7.14 8.81 -26.83
N LEU A 7 -7.37 10.12 -27.06
CA LEU A 7 -7.31 10.73 -28.39
C LEU A 7 -5.94 11.36 -28.68
N THR A 8 -5.04 11.41 -27.70
CA THR A 8 -3.72 12.02 -27.87
C THR A 8 -2.73 11.06 -28.50
N LYS A 9 -1.87 11.58 -29.38
CA LYS A 9 -0.75 10.82 -29.96
C LYS A 9 0.38 10.58 -28.95
N ARG A 10 0.60 11.56 -28.07
CA ARG A 10 1.64 11.57 -27.04
C ARG A 10 1.28 12.61 -25.98
N VAL A 11 1.59 12.29 -24.73
CA VAL A 11 1.57 13.23 -23.60
C VAL A 11 3.00 13.72 -23.36
N VAL A 12 3.15 15.04 -23.21
CA VAL A 12 4.42 15.66 -22.81
C VAL A 12 4.26 16.16 -21.39
N VAL A 13 5.05 15.61 -20.48
CA VAL A 13 5.04 15.91 -19.06
C VAL A 13 6.20 16.84 -18.76
N TRP A 14 5.91 18.07 -18.35
CA TRP A 14 6.92 18.99 -17.85
C TRP A 14 7.12 18.80 -16.35
N LEU A 15 8.34 18.46 -15.95
CA LEU A 15 8.71 18.18 -14.55
C LEU A 15 9.39 19.38 -13.86
N GLY A 16 9.55 20.50 -14.57
CA GLY A 16 10.17 21.73 -14.05
C GLY A 16 11.60 21.95 -14.53
N GLU A 17 12.25 22.94 -13.93
CA GLU A 17 13.62 23.32 -14.24
C GLU A 17 14.65 22.28 -13.74
N ASP A 18 15.76 22.20 -14.47
CA ASP A 18 16.93 21.43 -14.09
C ASP A 18 17.77 22.21 -13.07
N ASN A 19 18.25 21.55 -12.03
CA ASN A 19 19.20 22.10 -11.06
C ASN A 19 20.63 21.59 -11.27
N GLY A 20 20.92 21.02 -12.45
CA GLY A 20 22.20 20.41 -12.80
C GLY A 20 22.25 18.90 -12.61
N GLN A 21 21.18 18.26 -12.11
CA GLN A 21 21.13 16.81 -11.85
C GLN A 21 20.37 16.02 -12.93
N ALA A 22 19.63 16.67 -13.82
CA ALA A 22 18.72 15.97 -14.74
C ALA A 22 19.43 15.02 -15.71
N ALA A 23 20.56 15.46 -16.29
CA ALA A 23 21.31 14.63 -17.24
C ALA A 23 21.84 13.35 -16.60
N GLU A 24 22.38 13.45 -15.37
CA GLU A 24 22.88 12.30 -14.60
C GLU A 24 21.75 11.35 -14.21
N ALA A 25 20.66 11.88 -13.64
CA ALA A 25 19.50 11.08 -13.25
C ALA A 25 18.91 10.30 -14.44
N ILE A 26 18.71 10.97 -15.57
CA ILE A 26 18.15 10.36 -16.79
C ILE A 26 19.08 9.32 -17.38
N ALA A 27 20.40 9.54 -17.34
CA ALA A 27 21.38 8.55 -17.80
C ALA A 27 21.28 7.26 -16.99
N ILE A 28 21.23 7.36 -15.66
CA ILE A 28 21.10 6.21 -14.75
C ILE A 28 19.76 5.51 -14.96
N ILE A 29 18.64 6.26 -15.08
CA ILE A 29 17.31 5.69 -15.32
C ILE A 29 17.27 4.90 -16.64
N LYS A 30 17.77 5.48 -17.74
CA LYS A 30 17.81 4.81 -19.05
C LYS A 30 18.68 3.55 -19.00
N LYS A 31 19.85 3.65 -18.36
CA LYS A 31 20.76 2.50 -18.17
C LYS A 31 20.08 1.38 -17.37
N THR A 32 19.40 1.73 -16.28
CA THR A 32 18.64 0.81 -15.43
C THR A 32 17.53 0.11 -16.23
N ALA A 33 16.74 0.87 -16.98
CA ALA A 33 15.64 0.33 -17.77
C ALA A 33 16.13 -0.65 -18.85
N ASN A 34 17.22 -0.32 -19.53
CA ASN A 34 17.86 -1.19 -20.51
C ASN A 34 18.39 -2.48 -19.87
N TYR A 35 18.98 -2.37 -18.68
CA TYR A 35 19.45 -3.54 -17.94
C TYR A 35 18.28 -4.45 -17.53
N CYS A 36 17.17 -3.88 -17.07
CA CYS A 36 15.95 -4.62 -16.78
C CYS A 36 15.43 -5.36 -18.02
N ALA A 37 15.37 -4.69 -19.17
CA ALA A 37 14.97 -5.30 -20.43
C ALA A 37 15.89 -6.45 -20.86
N PHE A 38 17.20 -6.27 -20.70
CA PHE A 38 18.19 -7.29 -20.97
C PHE A 38 18.04 -8.52 -20.07
N GLU A 39 17.92 -8.33 -18.75
CA GLU A 39 17.69 -9.43 -17.80
C GLU A 39 16.40 -10.19 -18.11
N MET A 40 15.34 -9.46 -18.45
CA MET A 40 14.03 -10.02 -18.78
C MET A 40 14.00 -10.71 -20.15
N LYS A 41 15.00 -10.47 -21.01
CA LYS A 41 15.00 -10.88 -22.42
C LYS A 41 13.75 -10.40 -23.17
N ILE A 42 13.21 -9.26 -22.76
CA ILE A 42 12.02 -8.62 -23.36
C ILE A 42 12.43 -7.23 -23.84
N PRO A 43 12.16 -6.85 -25.10
CA PRO A 43 12.44 -5.52 -25.58
C PRO A 43 11.72 -4.46 -24.73
N LEU A 44 12.41 -3.38 -24.34
CA LEU A 44 11.88 -2.31 -23.48
C LEU A 44 10.48 -1.83 -23.89
N ARG A 45 10.22 -1.72 -25.20
CA ARG A 45 8.91 -1.30 -25.76
C ARG A 45 7.75 -2.27 -25.52
N LYS A 46 8.04 -3.54 -25.25
CA LYS A 46 7.05 -4.59 -24.98
C LYS A 46 6.79 -4.78 -23.48
N ILE A 47 7.68 -4.26 -22.64
CA ILE A 47 7.56 -4.33 -21.18
C ILE A 47 6.35 -3.48 -20.73
N GLY A 48 5.29 -4.17 -20.31
CA GLY A 48 3.99 -3.61 -19.90
C GLY A 48 3.31 -4.53 -18.89
N ALA A 49 2.15 -5.11 -19.22
CA ALA A 49 1.48 -6.11 -18.39
C ALA A 49 2.35 -7.35 -18.06
N GLU A 50 3.38 -7.61 -18.86
CA GLU A 50 4.40 -8.65 -18.56
C GLU A 50 5.18 -8.35 -17.26
N LEU A 51 5.33 -7.07 -16.87
CA LEU A 51 5.84 -6.71 -15.54
C LEU A 51 4.87 -7.05 -14.42
N PHE A 52 3.56 -6.99 -14.66
CA PHE A 52 2.57 -7.42 -13.67
C PHE A 52 2.67 -8.93 -13.42
N ASN A 53 2.84 -9.72 -14.49
CA ASN A 53 3.14 -11.15 -14.36
C ASN A 53 4.50 -11.40 -13.69
N LEU A 54 5.50 -10.55 -13.92
CA LEU A 54 6.78 -10.62 -13.21
C LEU A 54 6.72 -10.10 -11.79
N GLU A 55 5.79 -9.21 -11.43
CA GLU A 55 5.51 -8.82 -10.05
C GLU A 55 4.80 -9.97 -9.33
N ILE A 56 3.90 -10.68 -10.00
CA ILE A 56 3.32 -11.93 -9.50
C ILE A 56 4.42 -13.00 -9.39
N GLU A 57 5.26 -13.21 -10.40
CA GLU A 57 6.40 -14.12 -10.33
C GLU A 57 7.45 -13.64 -9.32
N ARG A 58 7.61 -12.34 -9.07
CA ARG A 58 8.46 -11.78 -8.01
C ARG A 58 7.82 -12.07 -6.66
N LYS A 59 6.52 -11.89 -6.48
CA LYS A 59 5.79 -12.37 -5.29
C LYS A 59 5.97 -13.89 -5.13
N THR A 60 6.16 -14.63 -6.23
CA THR A 60 6.41 -16.09 -6.26
C THR A 60 7.91 -16.48 -6.14
N ARG A 61 8.87 -15.58 -6.47
CA ARG A 61 10.33 -15.83 -6.41
C ARG A 61 11.00 -15.19 -5.21
N LEU A 62 10.46 -14.07 -4.73
CA LEU A 62 10.53 -13.69 -3.32
C LEU A 62 9.97 -14.82 -2.47
N SER A 63 9.03 -15.62 -3.03
CA SER A 63 8.61 -16.88 -2.45
C SER A 63 9.51 -18.11 -2.69
N GLU A 64 10.69 -17.92 -3.30
CA GLU A 64 11.71 -18.96 -3.55
C GLU A 64 13.14 -18.51 -3.15
N GLY A 65 13.29 -17.42 -2.39
CA GLY A 65 14.55 -17.02 -1.73
C GLY A 65 15.69 -16.54 -2.65
N ARG A 66 15.47 -16.39 -3.96
CA ARG A 66 16.53 -15.93 -4.89
C ARG A 66 16.48 -14.42 -5.10
N VAL A 67 16.96 -13.65 -4.12
CA VAL A 67 17.36 -12.25 -4.38
C VAL A 67 18.79 -12.26 -4.88
N GLY A 68 18.98 -12.21 -6.20
CA GLY A 68 20.31 -12.08 -6.81
C GLY A 68 20.99 -10.79 -6.33
N LYS A 69 21.87 -10.92 -5.33
CA LYS A 69 22.79 -9.89 -4.83
C LYS A 69 24.04 -9.77 -5.71
N ASP A 70 24.00 -10.31 -6.93
CA ASP A 70 25.14 -10.31 -7.82
C ASP A 70 25.53 -8.86 -8.17
N LYS A 71 26.81 -8.56 -8.00
CA LYS A 71 27.40 -7.28 -8.41
C LYS A 71 27.24 -7.18 -9.92
N ILE A 72 26.53 -6.16 -10.38
CA ILE A 72 26.28 -6.01 -11.81
C ILE A 72 27.47 -5.32 -12.44
N ARG A 73 28.21 -6.07 -13.25
CA ARG A 73 29.38 -5.55 -13.98
C ARG A 73 28.95 -4.36 -14.84
N GLY A 74 29.60 -3.21 -14.66
CA GLY A 74 29.35 -1.99 -15.42
C GLY A 74 28.17 -1.14 -14.94
N PHE A 75 27.55 -1.50 -13.82
CA PHE A 75 26.52 -0.69 -13.17
C PHE A 75 27.09 -0.01 -11.91
N GLU A 76 26.50 1.13 -11.54
CA GLU A 76 26.89 1.94 -10.40
C GLU A 76 26.94 1.08 -9.12
N GLU A 77 27.97 1.26 -8.28
CA GLU A 77 28.11 0.46 -7.06
C GLU A 77 26.98 0.75 -6.07
N ARG A 78 26.61 -0.28 -5.29
CA ARG A 78 25.73 -0.11 -4.13
C ARG A 78 26.55 0.58 -3.04
N THR A 79 26.18 1.79 -2.64
CA THR A 79 26.82 2.47 -1.51
C THR A 79 26.01 2.18 -0.23
N PRO A 80 26.61 1.79 0.91
CA PRO A 80 25.88 1.56 2.17
C PRO A 80 25.42 2.86 2.87
N LEU A 81 24.40 2.74 3.74
CA LEU A 81 23.73 3.83 4.49
C LEU A 81 24.65 4.69 5.37
N ASN A 82 25.81 4.18 5.81
CA ASN A 82 26.60 4.83 6.87
C ASN A 82 27.93 5.42 6.42
N GLU A 83 28.24 5.38 5.13
CA GLU A 83 29.48 5.96 4.60
C GLU A 83 29.19 6.75 3.33
N SER A 84 28.93 8.05 3.47
CA SER A 84 29.91 9.04 3.00
C SER A 84 29.32 10.45 2.86
N LYS A 85 30.17 11.42 3.20
CA LYS A 85 30.03 12.83 2.82
C LYS A 85 30.32 13.06 1.31
N THR A 86 30.31 12.02 0.47
CA THR A 86 30.60 12.13 -0.96
C THR A 86 29.33 12.19 -1.81
N PRO A 87 29.30 13.04 -2.86
CA PRO A 87 28.22 13.06 -3.83
C PRO A 87 28.04 11.67 -4.46
N SER A 88 26.83 11.11 -4.31
CA SER A 88 26.46 9.83 -4.88
C SER A 88 25.56 10.05 -6.11
N PRO A 89 25.76 9.34 -7.23
CA PRO A 89 24.87 9.40 -8.40
C PRO A 89 23.42 9.06 -8.05
N TRP A 90 23.20 8.34 -6.95
CA TRP A 90 21.87 8.01 -6.41
C TRP A 90 21.11 9.23 -5.91
N ASN A 91 21.78 10.33 -5.54
CA ASN A 91 21.13 11.58 -5.14
C ASN A 91 20.36 12.20 -6.31
N ALA A 92 20.92 12.15 -7.52
CA ALA A 92 20.25 12.64 -8.73
C ALA A 92 19.00 11.82 -9.06
N VAL A 93 19.06 10.49 -8.89
CA VAL A 93 17.90 9.60 -9.07
C VAL A 93 16.82 9.89 -8.03
N ALA A 94 17.19 10.00 -6.75
CA ALA A 94 16.26 10.33 -5.67
C ALA A 94 15.58 11.69 -5.91
N TRP A 95 16.34 12.70 -6.33
CA TRP A 95 15.84 14.01 -6.70
C TRP A 95 14.83 13.95 -7.85
N PHE A 96 15.09 13.14 -8.89
CA PHE A 96 14.19 12.98 -10.03
C PHE A 96 12.85 12.37 -9.61
N TYR A 97 12.85 11.29 -8.83
CA TYR A 97 11.61 10.62 -8.41
C TYR A 97 10.83 11.41 -7.36
N ASN A 98 11.48 12.27 -6.58
CA ASN A 98 10.82 13.04 -5.53
C ASN A 98 10.02 14.26 -6.06
N ARG A 99 9.95 14.45 -7.38
CA ARG A 99 9.19 15.55 -8.00
C ARG A 99 7.69 15.43 -7.72
N GLU A 100 7.03 16.57 -7.50
CA GLU A 100 5.60 16.62 -7.15
C GLU A 100 4.68 15.99 -8.19
N TRP A 101 5.09 15.92 -9.47
CA TRP A 101 4.30 15.24 -10.49
C TRP A 101 4.04 13.77 -10.14
N PHE A 102 5.04 13.03 -9.65
CA PHE A 102 4.90 11.63 -9.24
C PHE A 102 3.99 11.42 -8.03
N LYS A 103 3.56 12.50 -7.38
CA LYS A 103 2.72 12.43 -6.18
C LYS A 103 1.27 12.75 -6.52
N ARG A 104 0.82 12.82 -7.77
CA ARG A 104 -0.54 13.30 -8.12
C ARG A 104 -1.41 12.17 -8.67
N VAL A 105 -2.66 12.07 -8.21
CA VAL A 105 -3.57 10.99 -8.63
C VAL A 105 -3.92 11.01 -10.13
N TRP A 106 -4.04 12.22 -10.71
CA TRP A 106 -4.44 12.37 -12.12
C TRP A 106 -3.44 11.82 -13.12
N ILE A 107 -2.17 11.69 -12.73
CA ILE A 107 -1.11 11.27 -13.65
C ILE A 107 -1.31 9.82 -14.09
N VAL A 108 -2.04 9.02 -13.32
CA VAL A 108 -2.41 7.66 -13.70
C VAL A 108 -3.14 7.68 -15.05
N GLN A 109 -4.04 8.64 -15.29
CA GLN A 109 -4.69 8.78 -16.60
C GLN A 109 -3.76 9.34 -17.68
N GLU A 110 -2.84 10.25 -17.32
CA GLU A 110 -1.86 10.84 -18.24
C GLU A 110 -0.99 9.77 -18.91
N VAL A 111 -0.58 8.76 -18.14
CA VAL A 111 0.34 7.71 -18.61
C VAL A 111 -0.33 6.41 -19.01
N ALA A 112 -1.57 6.14 -18.57
CA ALA A 112 -2.28 4.91 -18.91
C ALA A 112 -2.85 4.91 -20.33
N PHE A 113 -3.30 6.06 -20.84
CA PHE A 113 -4.06 6.13 -22.09
C PHE A 113 -3.27 6.58 -23.31
N SER A 114 -2.08 7.15 -23.13
CA SER A 114 -1.20 7.57 -24.23
C SER A 114 0.27 7.43 -23.82
N PRO A 115 1.19 7.16 -24.77
CA PRO A 115 2.62 7.26 -24.52
C PRO A 115 2.98 8.62 -23.91
N ALA A 116 3.81 8.62 -22.87
CA ALA A 116 4.23 9.81 -22.15
C ALA A 116 5.75 10.00 -22.22
N VAL A 117 6.16 11.23 -22.54
CA VAL A 117 7.57 11.67 -22.48
C VAL A 117 7.68 12.73 -21.40
N MET A 118 8.69 12.59 -20.55
CA MET A 118 8.96 13.49 -19.44
C MET A 118 10.13 14.40 -19.80
N CYS A 119 9.95 15.69 -19.57
CA CYS A 119 10.90 16.75 -19.88
C CYS A 119 11.32 17.46 -18.58
N ILE A 120 12.62 17.61 -18.35
CA ILE A 120 13.21 18.42 -17.28
C ILE A 120 14.25 19.33 -17.92
N GLY A 121 14.11 20.65 -17.80
CA GLY A 121 15.00 21.57 -18.52
C GLY A 121 15.02 21.25 -20.03
N SER A 122 16.19 20.92 -20.57
CA SER A 122 16.39 20.54 -21.98
C SER A 122 16.49 19.03 -22.22
N VAL A 123 16.36 18.20 -21.17
CA VAL A 123 16.54 16.75 -21.28
C VAL A 123 15.21 16.00 -21.20
N GLU A 124 15.12 14.90 -21.94
CA GLU A 124 13.91 14.10 -22.08
C GLU A 124 14.13 12.61 -21.78
N VAL A 125 13.11 11.99 -21.19
CA VAL A 125 13.05 10.54 -20.92
C VAL A 125 11.64 10.00 -21.14
N ASP A 126 11.54 8.81 -21.72
CA ASP A 126 10.26 8.12 -21.89
C ASP A 126 9.77 7.56 -20.55
N PHE A 127 8.48 7.78 -20.23
CA PHE A 127 7.90 7.37 -18.94
C PHE A 127 8.02 5.86 -18.70
N ARG A 128 7.96 5.02 -19.73
CA ARG A 128 8.14 3.58 -19.57
C ARG A 128 9.54 3.24 -19.03
N SER A 129 10.56 4.00 -19.44
CA SER A 129 11.91 3.80 -18.92
C SER A 129 12.00 4.16 -17.44
N VAL A 130 11.33 5.24 -17.03
CA VAL A 130 11.21 5.65 -15.62
C VAL A 130 10.49 4.58 -14.81
N ALA A 131 9.32 4.13 -15.27
CA ALA A 131 8.56 3.10 -14.59
C ALA A 131 9.34 1.79 -14.39
N ILE A 132 9.97 1.28 -15.46
CA ILE A 132 10.75 0.04 -15.45
C ILE A 132 11.97 0.18 -14.52
N ALA A 133 12.64 1.33 -14.56
CA ALA A 133 13.76 1.59 -13.67
C ALA A 133 13.32 1.54 -12.20
N SER A 134 12.16 2.11 -11.87
CA SER A 134 11.66 2.09 -10.49
C SER A 134 11.43 0.68 -9.95
N GLU A 135 10.72 -0.18 -10.71
CA GLU A 135 10.52 -1.60 -10.35
C GLU A 135 11.85 -2.33 -10.23
N TRP A 136 12.78 -2.13 -11.16
CA TRP A 136 14.07 -2.80 -11.12
C TRP A 136 14.92 -2.40 -9.91
N LEU A 137 15.00 -1.10 -9.59
CA LEU A 137 15.75 -0.58 -8.45
C LEU A 137 15.18 -1.09 -7.12
N LEU A 138 13.84 -1.13 -7.01
CA LEU A 138 13.14 -1.69 -5.85
C LEU A 138 13.36 -3.20 -5.72
N ARG A 139 13.41 -3.91 -6.85
CA ARG A 139 13.60 -5.37 -6.89
C ARG A 139 15.02 -5.80 -6.57
N LYS A 140 16.01 -5.03 -6.99
CA LYS A 140 17.43 -5.34 -6.81
C LYS A 140 18.06 -4.72 -5.55
N ASP A 141 17.26 -3.96 -4.80
CA ASP A 141 17.65 -3.34 -3.53
C ASP A 141 18.77 -2.30 -3.71
N TYR A 142 18.56 -1.41 -4.68
CA TYR A 142 19.43 -0.25 -4.96
C TYR A 142 18.88 1.05 -4.31
N CYS A 143 17.88 0.94 -3.43
CA CYS A 143 17.27 2.09 -2.77
C CYS A 143 18.19 2.56 -1.63
N TYR A 144 18.72 3.78 -1.75
CA TYR A 144 19.80 4.29 -0.91
C TYR A 144 19.31 5.14 0.28
N THR A 145 18.11 5.73 0.18
CA THR A 145 17.45 6.49 1.27
C THR A 145 15.97 6.13 1.33
N THR A 146 15.33 6.31 2.48
CA THR A 146 13.88 6.08 2.59
C THR A 146 13.12 7.09 1.73
N ALA A 147 13.62 8.31 1.59
CA ALA A 147 13.08 9.28 0.63
C ALA A 147 13.10 8.76 -0.81
N MET A 148 14.19 8.13 -1.24
CA MET A 148 14.27 7.47 -2.55
C MET A 148 13.33 6.27 -2.64
N LEU A 149 13.25 5.46 -1.58
CA LEU A 149 12.35 4.31 -1.52
C LEU A 149 10.90 4.74 -1.72
N TYR A 150 10.41 5.74 -0.97
CA TYR A 150 9.08 6.29 -1.13
C TYR A 150 8.84 6.83 -2.53
N ALA A 151 9.76 7.64 -3.05
CA ALA A 151 9.64 8.24 -4.36
C ALA A 151 9.57 7.18 -5.48
N LEU A 152 10.36 6.10 -5.37
CA LEU A 152 10.30 4.96 -6.29
C LEU A 152 8.99 4.18 -6.14
N HIS A 153 8.51 3.97 -4.91
CA HIS A 153 7.24 3.29 -4.64
C HIS A 153 6.05 4.04 -5.23
N GLU A 154 6.01 5.37 -5.13
CA GLU A 154 4.96 6.20 -5.75
C GLU A 154 4.99 6.07 -7.27
N ALA A 155 6.16 6.29 -7.90
CA ALA A 155 6.30 6.18 -9.35
C ALA A 155 5.95 4.78 -9.86
N ARG A 156 6.32 3.74 -9.09
CA ARG A 156 5.93 2.37 -9.34
C ARG A 156 4.42 2.20 -9.25
N SER A 157 3.81 2.57 -8.13
CA SER A 157 2.37 2.47 -7.89
C SER A 157 1.57 3.05 -9.05
N ILE A 158 1.95 4.23 -9.54
CA ILE A 158 1.29 4.88 -10.68
C ILE A 158 1.39 4.04 -11.96
N PHE A 159 2.59 3.55 -12.29
CA PHE A 159 2.77 2.75 -13.49
C PHE A 159 1.92 1.47 -13.45
N PHE A 160 1.96 0.76 -12.32
CA PHE A 160 1.21 -0.47 -12.14
C PHE A 160 -0.30 -0.19 -12.13
N THR A 161 -0.76 0.86 -11.47
CA THR A 161 -2.16 1.33 -11.54
C THR A 161 -2.58 1.60 -12.99
N GLY A 162 -1.70 2.21 -13.79
CA GLY A 162 -1.94 2.45 -15.21
C GLY A 162 -2.06 1.18 -16.06
N LEU A 163 -1.48 0.05 -15.64
CA LEU A 163 -1.64 -1.25 -16.28
C LEU A 163 -2.97 -1.94 -15.93
N HIS A 164 -3.62 -1.53 -14.83
CA HIS A 164 -4.89 -2.07 -14.34
C HIS A 164 -6.11 -1.48 -15.06
N LEU A 165 -6.10 -1.50 -16.39
CA LEU A 165 -7.26 -1.07 -17.16
C LEU A 165 -8.44 -2.04 -16.96
N ASN A 166 -9.64 -1.48 -16.84
CA ASN A 166 -10.89 -2.20 -16.62
C ASN A 166 -10.98 -2.95 -15.27
N SER A 167 -10.32 -2.45 -14.23
CA SER A 167 -10.29 -3.05 -12.89
C SER A 167 -11.41 -2.55 -11.95
N PRO A 168 -11.77 -3.31 -10.89
CA PRO A 168 -12.65 -2.81 -9.85
C PRO A 168 -12.15 -1.49 -9.25
N ILE A 169 -13.06 -0.55 -8.96
CA ILE A 169 -12.67 0.79 -8.47
C ILE A 169 -11.96 0.72 -7.12
N ALA A 170 -12.29 -0.24 -6.26
CA ALA A 170 -11.63 -0.43 -4.97
C ALA A 170 -10.14 -0.74 -5.14
N THR A 171 -9.78 -1.67 -6.04
CA THR A 171 -8.39 -2.01 -6.37
C THR A 171 -7.60 -0.79 -6.87
N LEU A 172 -8.25 0.06 -7.67
CA LEU A 172 -7.63 1.29 -8.18
C LEU A 172 -7.40 2.31 -7.05
N ILE A 173 -8.40 2.54 -6.20
CA ILE A 173 -8.31 3.47 -5.06
C ILE A 173 -7.18 3.05 -4.12
N GLU A 174 -7.10 1.75 -3.85
CA GLU A 174 -6.05 1.15 -3.05
C GLU A 174 -4.67 1.34 -3.68
N SER A 175 -4.52 0.98 -4.96
CA SER A 175 -3.25 1.09 -5.68
C SER A 175 -2.75 2.54 -5.73
N ALA A 176 -3.66 3.52 -5.80
CA ALA A 176 -3.36 4.96 -5.82
C ALA A 176 -3.55 5.66 -4.46
N SER A 177 -3.57 4.90 -3.36
CA SER A 177 -3.82 5.43 -2.01
C SER A 177 -2.76 6.45 -1.55
N GLY A 178 -1.50 6.27 -1.94
CA GLY A 178 -0.39 7.21 -1.67
C GLY A 178 -0.44 8.51 -2.48
N ALA A 179 -1.11 8.52 -3.64
CA ALA A 179 -1.12 9.68 -4.54
C ALA A 179 -1.85 10.90 -3.94
N LYS A 180 -1.30 12.09 -3.97
CA LYS A 180 -1.94 13.32 -3.50
C LYS A 180 -3.03 13.83 -4.45
N ALA A 181 -3.99 14.54 -3.87
CA ALA A 181 -5.07 15.22 -4.57
C ALA A 181 -5.37 16.55 -3.86
N THR A 182 -5.50 17.64 -4.64
CA THR A 182 -5.90 18.95 -4.08
C THR A 182 -7.38 18.94 -3.71
N ASP A 183 -8.23 18.40 -4.59
CA ASP A 183 -9.61 18.08 -4.28
C ASP A 183 -9.70 16.61 -3.85
N PRO A 184 -10.14 16.29 -2.62
CA PRO A 184 -10.22 14.91 -2.16
C PRO A 184 -11.09 14.01 -3.06
N ARG A 185 -12.07 14.55 -3.78
CA ARG A 185 -12.92 13.80 -4.72
C ARG A 185 -12.12 13.17 -5.87
N ASP A 186 -10.96 13.74 -6.19
CA ASP A 186 -10.08 13.23 -7.25
C ASP A 186 -9.45 11.89 -6.91
N LYS A 187 -9.44 11.50 -5.63
CA LYS A 187 -9.11 10.13 -5.22
C LYS A 187 -10.03 9.07 -5.82
N VAL A 188 -11.24 9.46 -6.22
CA VAL A 188 -12.17 8.61 -6.98
C VAL A 188 -12.17 9.01 -8.44
N PHE A 189 -12.39 10.31 -8.74
CA PHE A 189 -12.58 10.78 -10.11
C PHE A 189 -11.34 10.62 -10.99
N GLY A 190 -10.15 10.74 -10.40
CA GLY A 190 -8.86 10.48 -11.04
C GLY A 190 -8.67 9.04 -11.50
N LEU A 191 -9.51 8.10 -11.04
CA LEU A 191 -9.37 6.67 -11.34
C LEU A 191 -10.52 6.10 -12.17
N LEU A 192 -11.66 6.80 -12.26
CA LEU A 192 -12.84 6.33 -13.00
C LEU A 192 -12.55 5.97 -14.48
N GLY A 193 -11.57 6.63 -15.10
CA GLY A 193 -11.16 6.32 -16.47
C GLY A 193 -10.63 4.88 -16.65
N LEU A 194 -9.96 4.37 -15.62
CA LEU A 194 -9.35 3.03 -15.59
C LEU A 194 -10.33 1.97 -15.08
N ALA A 195 -11.42 2.36 -14.44
CA ALA A 195 -12.34 1.45 -13.79
C ALA A 195 -13.06 0.50 -14.76
N SER A 196 -13.62 -0.57 -14.19
CA SER A 196 -14.39 -1.58 -14.91
C SER A 196 -15.56 -0.96 -15.67
N ASN A 197 -16.03 -1.63 -16.73
CA ASN A 197 -17.26 -1.22 -17.43
C ASN A 197 -18.43 -1.05 -16.45
N ARG A 198 -18.59 -1.97 -15.48
CA ARG A 198 -19.67 -1.92 -14.46
C ARG A 198 -19.61 -0.64 -13.63
N THR A 199 -18.42 -0.16 -13.28
CA THR A 199 -18.21 1.13 -12.61
C THR A 199 -18.51 2.29 -13.55
N ARG A 200 -17.94 2.29 -14.75
CA ARG A 200 -18.09 3.41 -15.70
C ARG A 200 -19.52 3.63 -16.19
N THR A 201 -20.33 2.57 -16.25
CA THR A 201 -21.75 2.67 -16.63
C THR A 201 -22.65 3.05 -15.47
N ASN A 202 -22.18 2.99 -14.22
CA ASN A 202 -22.97 3.37 -13.07
C ASN A 202 -23.17 4.91 -13.04
N PRO A 203 -24.41 5.41 -13.05
CA PRO A 203 -24.69 6.85 -13.12
C PRO A 203 -24.21 7.62 -11.88
N PHE A 204 -24.09 6.95 -10.73
CA PHE A 204 -23.57 7.56 -9.49
C PHE A 204 -22.05 7.69 -9.49
N MET A 205 -21.35 6.89 -10.29
CA MET A 205 -19.89 6.85 -10.41
C MET A 205 -19.37 7.74 -11.56
N ARG A 206 -19.88 8.98 -11.64
CA ARG A 206 -19.44 10.00 -12.61
C ARG A 206 -18.77 11.16 -11.90
N SER A 207 -17.83 11.80 -12.58
CA SER A 207 -17.18 13.02 -12.09
C SER A 207 -18.21 14.16 -12.02
N ASP A 208 -18.69 14.43 -10.82
CA ASP A 208 -19.65 15.49 -10.53
C ASP A 208 -19.14 16.30 -9.32
N TYR A 209 -18.53 17.44 -9.62
CA TYR A 209 -17.98 18.35 -8.60
C TYR A 209 -19.05 19.21 -7.92
N THR A 210 -20.31 19.12 -8.35
CA THR A 210 -21.44 19.75 -7.64
C THR A 210 -21.86 18.94 -6.42
N LYS A 211 -21.54 17.64 -6.39
CA LYS A 211 -21.80 16.77 -5.24
C LYS A 211 -20.90 17.15 -4.04
N PRO A 212 -21.47 17.18 -2.83
CA PRO A 212 -20.69 17.18 -1.60
C PRO A 212 -19.73 15.99 -1.55
N LEU A 213 -18.55 16.19 -0.93
CA LEU A 213 -17.52 15.15 -0.80
C LEU A 213 -18.07 13.85 -0.20
N CYS A 214 -18.85 13.95 0.89
CA CYS A 214 -19.50 12.80 1.54
C CYS A 214 -20.31 11.96 0.56
N GLN A 215 -21.13 12.61 -0.28
CA GLN A 215 -21.98 11.90 -1.24
C GLN A 215 -21.16 11.13 -2.28
N VAL A 216 -20.03 11.69 -2.74
CA VAL A 216 -19.14 10.99 -3.68
C VAL A 216 -18.58 9.71 -3.05
N TYR A 217 -18.17 9.79 -1.78
CA TYR A 217 -17.58 8.65 -1.07
C TYR A 217 -18.64 7.60 -0.72
N ILE A 218 -19.85 8.02 -0.37
CA ILE A 218 -20.99 7.13 -0.14
C ILE A 218 -21.41 6.41 -1.42
N ASP A 219 -21.52 7.13 -2.53
CA ASP A 219 -21.84 6.52 -3.83
C ASP A 219 -20.75 5.51 -4.24
N THR A 220 -19.49 5.87 -3.99
CA THR A 220 -18.33 4.98 -4.23
C THR A 220 -18.37 3.73 -3.36
N LEU A 221 -18.58 3.88 -2.04
CA LEU A 221 -18.63 2.77 -1.11
C LEU A 221 -19.83 1.86 -1.40
N ARG A 222 -21.01 2.43 -1.68
CA ARG A 222 -22.19 1.67 -2.13
C ARG A 222 -21.86 0.85 -3.37
N HIS A 223 -21.26 1.47 -4.38
CA HIS A 223 -20.88 0.76 -5.59
C HIS A 223 -19.88 -0.36 -5.31
N ILE A 224 -18.88 -0.12 -4.46
CA ILE A 224 -17.90 -1.13 -4.04
C ILE A 224 -18.62 -2.30 -3.38
N ILE A 225 -19.57 -2.06 -2.48
CA ILE A 225 -20.34 -3.09 -1.78
C ILE A 225 -21.19 -3.91 -2.76
N GLU A 226 -21.97 -3.24 -3.62
CA GLU A 226 -22.83 -3.89 -4.62
C GLU A 226 -22.06 -4.70 -5.68
N VAL A 227 -20.80 -4.33 -5.93
CA VAL A 227 -19.92 -5.05 -6.87
C VAL A 227 -19.14 -6.17 -6.18
N ASN A 228 -18.76 -6.01 -4.91
CA ASN A 228 -17.89 -6.93 -4.17
C ASN A 228 -18.60 -8.10 -3.50
N GLU A 229 -19.93 -8.22 -3.60
CA GLU A 229 -20.61 -9.49 -3.30
C GLU A 229 -20.08 -10.66 -4.18
N ASP A 230 -19.27 -10.38 -5.21
CA ASP A 230 -18.81 -11.40 -6.17
C ASP A 230 -17.29 -11.58 -6.35
N ARG A 231 -16.37 -10.78 -5.74
CA ARG A 231 -14.91 -11.06 -5.66
C ARG A 231 -14.15 -9.94 -4.93
N GLY A 232 -13.31 -10.36 -3.96
CA GLY A 232 -12.56 -9.51 -3.02
C GLY A 232 -11.63 -8.46 -3.62
N THR A 233 -11.49 -7.35 -2.90
CA THR A 233 -10.78 -6.15 -3.35
C THR A 233 -9.60 -5.75 -2.48
N LEU A 234 -9.12 -6.63 -1.60
CA LEU A 234 -7.97 -6.34 -0.73
C LEU A 234 -6.89 -7.44 -0.77
N SER A 235 -6.89 -8.30 -1.80
CA SER A 235 -5.78 -9.25 -2.04
C SER A 235 -4.45 -8.57 -2.38
N ASP A 236 -4.46 -7.25 -2.64
CA ASP A 236 -3.33 -6.49 -3.14
C ASP A 236 -2.61 -5.66 -2.04
N VAL A 237 -3.29 -5.23 -0.95
CA VAL A 237 -2.66 -4.53 0.21
C VAL A 237 -1.71 -5.47 0.92
N PHE A 238 -2.13 -6.72 1.05
CA PHE A 238 -1.40 -7.79 1.68
C PHE A 238 -1.32 -8.92 0.66
N PRO A 239 -0.19 -9.07 -0.06
CA PRO A 239 -0.08 -9.97 -1.19
C PRO A 239 -0.52 -11.39 -0.83
N THR A 240 -1.75 -11.76 -1.17
CA THR A 240 -2.22 -13.12 -0.98
C THR A 240 -1.55 -14.00 -2.02
N SER A 241 -0.54 -14.78 -1.60
CA SER A 241 -0.09 -15.93 -2.36
C SER A 241 -1.28 -16.86 -2.64
N ARG A 242 -1.26 -17.60 -3.76
CA ARG A 242 -2.30 -18.59 -4.13
C ARG A 242 -2.53 -19.67 -3.05
N HIS A 243 -1.69 -19.72 -2.01
CA HIS A 243 -1.75 -20.64 -0.88
C HIS A 243 -2.41 -20.05 0.39
N ILE A 244 -2.83 -18.78 0.39
CA ILE A 244 -3.40 -18.11 1.58
C ILE A 244 -4.94 -18.07 1.48
N LYS A 245 -5.62 -18.49 2.55
CA LYS A 245 -7.09 -18.42 2.63
C LYS A 245 -7.54 -16.96 2.55
N PRO A 246 -8.60 -16.64 1.79
CA PRO A 246 -9.13 -15.29 1.76
C PRO A 246 -9.63 -14.89 3.16
N TRP A 247 -9.39 -13.63 3.54
CA TRP A 247 -9.98 -13.06 4.76
C TRP A 247 -11.48 -12.93 4.63
N LEU A 248 -12.19 -13.23 5.71
CA LEU A 248 -13.64 -13.28 5.75
C LEU A 248 -14.12 -12.76 7.11
N ALA A 249 -13.75 -11.54 7.48
CA ALA A 249 -14.04 -10.96 8.79
C ALA A 249 -15.55 -10.94 9.13
N GLY A 250 -16.39 -10.63 8.14
CA GLY A 250 -17.86 -10.64 8.24
C GLY A 250 -18.52 -11.98 7.90
N ARG A 251 -17.76 -13.08 7.83
CA ARG A 251 -18.29 -14.39 7.39
C ARG A 251 -19.51 -14.82 8.21
N GLY A 252 -20.48 -15.43 7.53
CA GLY A 252 -21.60 -16.12 8.18
C GLY A 252 -22.90 -15.32 8.21
N ARG A 253 -22.87 -14.05 7.78
CA ARG A 253 -24.04 -13.20 7.59
C ARG A 253 -23.93 -12.49 6.24
N THR A 254 -25.07 -12.16 5.62
CA THR A 254 -25.14 -11.35 4.41
C THR A 254 -25.34 -9.88 4.78
N GLN A 255 -24.70 -8.96 4.05
CA GLN A 255 -24.88 -7.53 4.30
C GLN A 255 -26.34 -7.12 4.06
N VAL A 256 -26.86 -6.27 4.93
CA VAL A 256 -28.14 -5.57 4.70
C VAL A 256 -27.83 -4.08 4.60
N VAL A 257 -28.32 -3.45 3.53
CA VAL A 257 -28.23 -2.01 3.30
C VAL A 257 -29.64 -1.41 3.46
N GLU A 258 -29.78 -0.42 4.32
CA GLU A 258 -31.07 0.25 4.51
C GLU A 258 -31.36 1.20 3.36
N GLN A 259 -32.31 0.85 2.48
CA GLN A 259 -32.60 1.61 1.27
C GLN A 259 -33.11 3.05 1.54
N GLN A 260 -33.69 3.33 2.71
CA GLN A 260 -34.23 4.65 3.04
C GLN A 260 -33.15 5.68 3.41
N SER A 261 -31.98 5.25 3.93
CA SER A 261 -30.84 6.11 4.26
C SER A 261 -30.19 6.78 3.03
N ILE A 262 -30.40 6.20 1.85
CA ILE A 262 -29.75 6.59 0.59
C ILE A 262 -30.13 8.01 0.13
N LYS A 263 -31.31 8.51 0.52
CA LYS A 263 -31.80 9.85 0.11
C LYS A 263 -31.24 11.00 0.94
N SER A 264 -30.69 10.73 2.14
CA SER A 264 -30.15 11.75 3.05
C SER A 264 -28.63 11.90 2.98
N GLY A 265 -27.96 11.18 2.08
CA GLY A 265 -26.50 11.17 2.00
C GLY A 265 -25.85 10.47 3.19
N VAL A 266 -26.51 9.40 3.68
CA VAL A 266 -26.00 8.51 4.73
C VAL A 266 -26.08 7.07 4.21
N LEU A 267 -25.08 6.24 4.48
CA LEU A 267 -25.10 4.81 4.17
C LEU A 267 -25.21 4.01 5.46
N SER A 268 -26.40 3.46 5.76
CA SER A 268 -26.58 2.57 6.91
C SER A 268 -26.16 1.13 6.58
N LEU A 269 -25.18 0.60 7.31
CA LEU A 269 -24.72 -0.80 7.22
C LEU A 269 -24.91 -1.51 8.56
N LYS A 270 -25.37 -2.77 8.54
CA LYS A 270 -25.29 -3.65 9.70
C LYS A 270 -23.90 -4.25 9.89
N GLY A 271 -23.50 -4.39 11.15
CA GLY A 271 -22.27 -5.09 11.52
C GLY A 271 -22.13 -5.27 13.03
N VAL A 272 -20.90 -5.59 13.45
CA VAL A 272 -20.51 -5.77 14.85
C VAL A 272 -19.35 -4.83 15.15
N MET A 273 -19.44 -4.08 16.25
CA MET A 273 -18.30 -3.31 16.76
C MET A 273 -17.36 -4.27 17.48
N ILE A 274 -16.08 -4.22 17.11
CA ILE A 274 -15.04 -5.12 17.65
C ILE A 274 -14.29 -4.42 18.78
N GLY A 275 -13.96 -3.14 18.61
CA GLY A 275 -13.21 -2.43 19.62
C GLY A 275 -12.92 -0.97 19.29
N THR A 276 -12.15 -0.32 20.16
CA THR A 276 -11.83 1.11 20.07
C THR A 276 -10.33 1.32 20.03
N LEU A 277 -9.84 2.13 19.10
CA LEU A 277 -8.42 2.49 19.02
C LEU A 277 -8.01 3.22 20.30
N LYS A 278 -7.06 2.61 21.02
CA LYS A 278 -6.45 3.18 22.23
C LYS A 278 -5.22 4.01 21.87
N TRP A 279 -4.44 3.54 20.90
CA TRP A 279 -3.22 4.19 20.46
C TRP A 279 -2.96 3.83 19.00
N THR A 280 -2.34 4.75 18.27
CA THR A 280 -1.83 4.55 16.92
C THR A 280 -0.53 5.30 16.78
N ASP A 281 0.38 4.78 15.95
CA ASP A 281 1.64 5.44 15.71
C ASP A 281 1.57 6.34 14.47
N ASP A 282 2.02 7.59 14.61
CA ASP A 282 2.38 8.45 13.49
C ASP A 282 3.71 7.97 12.84
N ALA A 283 4.50 7.17 13.58
CA ALA A 283 5.94 6.98 13.37
C ALA A 283 6.38 6.10 12.19
N LEU A 284 5.48 5.66 11.31
CA LEU A 284 5.91 5.04 10.05
C LEU A 284 6.05 6.08 8.92
N LEU A 285 5.86 7.37 9.22
CA LEU A 285 5.63 8.40 8.20
C LEU A 285 6.78 9.36 7.92
N ASP A 286 7.83 9.45 8.75
CA ASP A 286 8.70 10.64 8.61
C ASP A 286 10.21 10.46 8.84
N ASP A 287 10.74 9.23 8.83
CA ASP A 287 12.20 9.09 8.82
C ASP A 287 12.71 8.64 7.46
N ALA A 288 13.55 9.51 6.87
CA ALA A 288 14.39 9.21 5.71
C ALA A 288 15.31 8.01 5.96
N ASN A 289 15.35 7.50 7.20
CA ASN A 289 15.96 6.26 7.65
C ASN A 289 14.91 5.39 8.36
N MET A 290 14.18 4.54 7.63
CA MET A 290 13.44 3.42 8.22
C MET A 290 14.43 2.44 8.83
N ASP A 291 14.91 2.81 10.01
CA ASP A 291 15.94 2.14 10.75
C ASP A 291 15.30 1.08 11.63
N TYR A 292 16.05 0.04 11.94
CA TYR A 292 15.59 -1.09 12.76
C TYR A 292 15.10 -0.64 14.15
N LEU A 293 15.56 0.52 14.59
CA LEU A 293 15.09 1.27 15.76
C LEU A 293 13.59 1.53 15.76
N THR A 294 12.94 1.65 14.59
CA THR A 294 11.50 1.96 14.49
C THR A 294 10.66 0.78 14.94
N ILE A 295 10.97 -0.43 14.45
CA ILE A 295 10.27 -1.65 14.89
C ILE A 295 10.59 -1.93 16.36
N GLN A 296 11.81 -1.67 16.83
CA GLN A 296 12.14 -1.80 18.26
C GLN A 296 11.33 -0.82 19.13
N LYS A 297 11.21 0.46 18.74
CA LYS A 297 10.35 1.44 19.42
C LYS A 297 8.89 0.99 19.43
N LEU A 298 8.40 0.48 18.30
CA LEU A 298 7.04 -0.04 18.16
C LEU A 298 6.79 -1.24 19.07
N TRP A 299 7.75 -2.16 19.16
CA TRP A 299 7.73 -3.31 20.05
C TRP A 299 7.70 -2.87 21.52
N ASN A 300 8.60 -1.99 21.93
CA ASN A 300 8.68 -1.49 23.31
C ASN A 300 7.36 -0.83 23.74
N ARG A 301 6.79 0.04 22.89
CA ARG A 301 5.46 0.64 23.13
C ARG A 301 4.35 -0.41 23.20
N THR A 302 4.43 -1.45 22.39
CA THR A 302 3.47 -2.55 22.42
C THR A 302 3.53 -3.31 23.75
N CYS A 303 4.74 -3.59 24.25
CA CYS A 303 4.93 -4.16 25.58
C CYS A 303 4.33 -3.27 26.67
N GLU A 304 4.71 -1.99 26.71
CA GLU A 304 4.16 -1.02 27.68
C GLU A 304 2.63 -0.98 27.65
N ALA A 305 2.02 -1.08 26.46
CA ALA A 305 0.58 -1.01 26.30
C ALA A 305 -0.17 -2.28 26.72
N LEU A 306 0.44 -3.47 26.54
CA LEU A 306 -0.28 -4.76 26.54
C LEU A 306 0.35 -5.88 27.39
N GLU A 307 1.51 -5.68 28.01
CA GLU A 307 2.16 -6.71 28.85
C GLU A 307 1.30 -7.15 30.05
N VAL A 308 0.40 -6.28 30.51
CA VAL A 308 -0.56 -6.59 31.58
C VAL A 308 -1.64 -7.56 31.09
N LEU A 309 -1.93 -7.57 29.79
CA LEU A 309 -3.01 -8.38 29.19
C LEU A 309 -2.50 -9.71 28.62
N TYR A 310 -1.23 -9.81 28.27
CA TYR A 310 -0.66 -11.00 27.64
C TYR A 310 0.74 -11.32 28.16
N PRO A 311 1.09 -12.62 28.30
CA PRO A 311 2.48 -13.03 28.47
C PRO A 311 3.35 -12.52 27.30
N VAL A 312 4.60 -12.16 27.59
CA VAL A 312 5.53 -11.57 26.62
C VAL A 312 5.67 -12.44 25.36
N ASP A 313 5.79 -13.76 25.48
CA ASP A 313 5.94 -14.65 24.31
C ASP A 313 4.69 -14.69 23.42
N ALA A 314 3.51 -14.61 24.03
CA ALA A 314 2.25 -14.49 23.30
C ALA A 314 2.16 -13.13 22.60
N LEU A 315 2.62 -12.06 23.26
CA LEU A 315 2.65 -10.72 22.69
C LEU A 315 3.64 -10.61 21.52
N LYS A 316 4.82 -11.24 21.62
CA LYS A 316 5.80 -11.34 20.53
C LYS A 316 5.18 -11.95 19.29
N THR A 317 4.52 -13.10 19.45
CA THR A 317 3.85 -13.80 18.34
C THR A 317 2.75 -12.94 17.72
N LYS A 318 1.93 -12.28 18.54
CA LYS A 318 0.86 -11.40 18.05
C LYS A 318 1.41 -10.18 17.33
N PHE A 319 2.43 -9.53 17.87
CA PHE A 319 3.09 -8.38 17.27
C PHE A 319 3.70 -8.76 15.93
N ALA A 320 4.45 -9.86 15.91
CA ALA A 320 5.02 -10.45 14.73
C ALA A 320 3.98 -10.66 13.62
N GLN A 321 2.90 -11.38 13.93
CA GLN A 321 1.84 -11.62 12.97
C GLN A 321 1.12 -10.33 12.56
N THR A 322 1.08 -9.31 13.42
CA THR A 322 0.45 -8.03 13.08
C THR A 322 1.28 -7.22 12.10
N ILE A 323 2.57 -6.99 12.37
CA ILE A 323 3.44 -6.18 11.50
C ILE A 323 3.66 -6.79 10.11
N THR A 324 3.28 -8.06 9.95
CA THR A 324 3.32 -8.80 8.70
C THR A 324 1.93 -9.08 8.13
N ALA A 325 0.87 -8.65 8.83
CA ALA A 325 -0.52 -9.02 8.56
C ALA A 325 -0.76 -10.53 8.36
N GLY A 326 0.03 -11.35 9.05
CA GLY A 326 0.02 -12.81 8.95
C GLY A 326 0.62 -13.34 7.66
N GLN A 327 1.45 -12.54 6.97
CA GLN A 327 2.04 -12.87 5.69
C GLN A 327 3.55 -12.58 5.70
N THR A 328 4.37 -13.63 5.75
CA THR A 328 5.79 -13.49 5.39
C THR A 328 6.24 -14.53 4.37
N PRO A 329 7.17 -14.15 3.49
CA PRO A 329 8.03 -15.13 2.84
C PRO A 329 9.07 -15.64 3.86
N ASP A 330 9.37 -16.94 3.88
CA ASP A 330 10.52 -17.46 4.62
C ASP A 330 11.86 -17.09 3.95
N PHE A 331 12.99 -17.56 4.51
CA PHE A 331 14.35 -17.33 3.97
C PHE A 331 14.54 -17.85 2.53
N PHE A 332 13.77 -18.87 2.17
CA PHE A 332 13.64 -19.49 0.86
C PHE A 332 12.36 -19.08 0.15
N GLY A 333 11.74 -18.01 0.65
CA GLY A 333 10.48 -17.46 0.23
C GLY A 333 9.19 -18.27 0.43
N SER A 334 9.19 -19.53 0.85
CA SER A 334 7.91 -20.24 1.00
C SER A 334 6.96 -19.48 1.94
N PRO A 335 5.67 -19.31 1.61
CA PRO A 335 4.75 -18.56 2.46
C PRO A 335 4.67 -19.22 3.84
N ARG A 336 5.17 -18.55 4.87
CA ARG A 336 5.04 -19.00 6.27
C ARG A 336 4.70 -17.82 7.18
N LEU A 337 4.14 -18.11 8.34
CA LEU A 337 3.86 -17.10 9.36
C LEU A 337 5.17 -16.63 10.00
N PHE A 338 5.35 -15.31 10.11
CA PHE A 338 6.40 -14.69 10.93
C PHE A 338 6.11 -15.01 12.38
N ASP A 339 7.10 -15.55 13.08
CA ASP A 339 6.96 -16.04 14.44
C ASP A 339 7.81 -15.24 15.44
N ALA A 340 7.73 -15.61 16.72
CA ALA A 340 8.46 -14.94 17.79
C ALA A 340 9.99 -15.05 17.63
N ASN A 341 10.51 -16.13 17.05
CA ASN A 341 11.96 -16.28 16.86
C ASN A 341 12.46 -15.32 15.78
N ASP A 342 11.67 -15.11 14.74
CA ASP A 342 12.02 -14.15 13.69
C ASP A 342 12.06 -12.71 14.22
N LEU A 343 11.17 -12.38 15.17
CA LEU A 343 11.19 -11.11 15.90
C LEU A 343 12.39 -11.01 16.86
N ASP A 344 12.72 -12.09 17.57
CA ASP A 344 13.88 -12.12 18.46
C ASP A 344 15.19 -11.95 17.68
N ASN A 345 15.31 -12.59 16.52
CA ASN A 345 16.45 -12.38 15.62
C ASN A 345 16.52 -10.93 15.13
N TYR A 346 15.38 -10.31 14.86
CA TYR A 346 15.33 -8.89 14.48
C TYR A 346 15.82 -7.97 15.59
N ILE A 347 15.31 -8.16 16.82
CA ILE A 347 15.68 -7.34 17.98
C ILE A 347 17.16 -7.57 18.31
N ALA A 348 17.65 -8.81 18.25
CA ALA A 348 19.06 -9.11 18.46
C ALA A 348 19.99 -8.40 17.46
N VAL A 349 19.57 -8.29 16.19
CA VAL A 349 20.30 -7.49 15.19
C VAL A 349 20.33 -6.02 15.56
N VAL A 350 19.21 -5.47 16.03
CA VAL A 350 19.10 -4.06 16.45
C VAL A 350 20.07 -3.76 17.58
N ASP A 351 20.14 -4.66 18.57
CA ASP A 351 20.94 -4.45 19.77
C ASP A 351 22.45 -4.50 19.49
N ASP A 352 22.89 -5.24 18.47
CA ASP A 352 24.30 -5.32 18.06
C ASP A 352 24.50 -5.40 16.53
N LEU A 353 24.37 -4.26 15.85
CA LEU A 353 24.58 -4.17 14.41
C LEU A 353 26.00 -4.46 13.96
N ALA A 354 26.98 -4.23 14.82
CA ALA A 354 28.38 -4.48 14.49
C ALA A 354 28.66 -5.98 14.42
N ALA A 355 27.99 -6.78 15.25
CA ALA A 355 28.07 -8.24 15.25
C ALA A 355 27.05 -8.92 14.32
N ALA A 356 26.00 -8.21 13.89
CA ALA A 356 24.94 -8.77 13.07
C ALA A 356 25.46 -9.31 11.72
N LYS A 357 25.01 -10.52 11.36
CA LYS A 357 25.40 -11.10 10.06
C LYS A 357 24.65 -10.39 8.93
N LYS A 358 25.29 -10.27 7.77
CA LYS A 358 24.72 -9.67 6.55
C LYS A 358 23.34 -10.23 6.14
N GLY A 359 23.02 -11.47 6.51
CA GLY A 359 21.71 -12.08 6.26
C GLY A 359 20.62 -11.57 7.21
N GLU A 360 20.96 -11.35 8.47
CA GLU A 360 20.04 -10.92 9.53
C GLU A 360 19.67 -9.44 9.34
N VAL A 361 20.63 -8.60 8.94
CA VAL A 361 20.39 -7.19 8.55
C VAL A 361 19.46 -7.08 7.34
N ALA A 362 19.57 -7.98 6.36
CA ALA A 362 18.68 -7.99 5.19
C ALA A 362 17.26 -8.43 5.54
N LEU A 363 17.12 -9.38 6.46
CA LEU A 363 15.83 -9.82 6.99
C LEU A 363 15.14 -8.65 7.74
N ALA A 364 15.92 -7.89 8.52
CA ALA A 364 15.44 -6.72 9.20
C ALA A 364 14.93 -5.61 8.26
N GLY A 365 15.68 -5.31 7.19
CA GLY A 365 15.23 -4.38 6.15
C GLY A 365 13.92 -4.82 5.47
N ASN A 366 13.70 -6.12 5.30
CA ASN A 366 12.43 -6.62 4.74
C ASN A 366 11.25 -6.41 5.69
N PHE A 367 11.41 -6.57 7.00
CA PHE A 367 10.31 -6.33 7.96
C PHE A 367 9.92 -4.87 8.05
N ALA A 368 10.90 -3.96 8.06
CA ALA A 368 10.63 -2.53 7.99
C ALA A 368 9.79 -2.20 6.75
N ARG A 369 9.98 -2.91 5.63
CA ARG A 369 9.23 -2.69 4.40
C ARG A 369 7.81 -3.22 4.38
N LEU A 370 7.45 -4.18 5.24
CA LEU A 370 6.09 -4.72 5.32
C LEU A 370 5.15 -3.81 6.12
N THR A 371 5.70 -3.03 7.05
CA THR A 371 4.96 -2.00 7.80
C THR A 371 4.96 -0.65 7.11
N LEU A 372 5.86 -0.40 6.15
CA LEU A 372 5.85 0.81 5.32
C LEU A 372 4.45 1.04 4.75
N LEU A 373 3.98 2.28 4.84
CA LEU A 373 2.68 2.77 4.35
C LEU A 373 1.44 2.37 5.18
N HIS A 374 1.59 1.62 6.27
CA HIS A 374 0.47 1.24 7.14
C HIS A 374 0.64 1.79 8.56
N ALA A 375 -0.35 2.48 9.11
CA ALA A 375 -0.33 2.87 10.52
C ALA A 375 -0.58 1.65 11.41
N PHE A 376 0.29 1.45 12.41
CA PHE A 376 0.10 0.45 13.46
C PHE A 376 -0.79 1.03 14.56
N PHE A 377 -1.65 0.19 15.15
CA PHE A 377 -2.51 0.60 16.25
C PHE A 377 -2.75 -0.52 17.25
N THR A 378 -3.12 -0.11 18.47
CA THR A 378 -3.68 -0.98 19.51
C THR A 378 -5.08 -0.53 19.89
N THR A 379 -5.84 -1.46 20.46
CA THR A 379 -7.21 -1.20 20.92
C THR A 379 -7.30 -1.25 22.43
N VAL A 380 -8.40 -0.72 22.99
CA VAL A 380 -8.70 -0.79 24.43
C VAL A 380 -8.83 -2.25 24.87
N GLU A 381 -9.38 -3.08 23.99
CA GLU A 381 -9.61 -4.53 24.15
C GLU A 381 -8.33 -5.37 24.03
N GLY A 382 -7.20 -4.73 23.72
CA GLY A 382 -5.88 -5.38 23.65
C GLY A 382 -5.55 -6.02 22.30
N HIS A 383 -6.32 -5.75 21.27
CA HIS A 383 -6.02 -6.16 19.90
C HIS A 383 -4.95 -5.28 19.26
N LEU A 384 -4.21 -5.88 18.32
CA LEU A 384 -3.18 -5.27 17.49
C LEU A 384 -3.62 -5.24 16.04
N GLY A 385 -3.34 -4.15 15.32
CA GLY A 385 -3.73 -4.04 13.93
C GLY A 385 -2.86 -3.10 13.08
N LEU A 386 -3.10 -3.18 11.78
CA LEU A 386 -2.51 -2.31 10.74
C LEU A 386 -3.63 -1.71 9.89
N THR A 387 -3.48 -0.45 9.49
CA THR A 387 -4.40 0.18 8.53
C THR A 387 -3.63 0.96 7.47
N GLY A 388 -4.14 0.95 6.23
CA GLY A 388 -3.60 1.80 5.16
C GLY A 388 -4.00 3.27 5.29
N SER A 389 -4.87 3.60 6.25
CA SER A 389 -5.30 4.97 6.49
C SER A 389 -4.39 5.65 7.50
N GLN A 390 -3.70 6.71 7.08
CA GLN A 390 -2.81 7.49 7.94
C GLN A 390 -3.55 8.51 8.82
N CYS A 391 -4.86 8.66 8.63
CA CYS A 391 -5.64 9.66 9.35
C CYS A 391 -6.34 9.10 10.59
N VAL A 392 -6.05 7.86 10.99
CA VAL A 392 -6.60 7.22 12.20
C VAL A 392 -6.10 7.91 13.47
N ARG A 393 -6.89 7.83 14.55
CA ARG A 393 -6.53 8.39 15.86
C ARG A 393 -7.21 7.64 17.00
N MET A 394 -6.79 7.94 18.23
CA MET A 394 -7.44 7.44 19.44
C MET A 394 -8.95 7.75 19.44
N GLY A 395 -9.76 6.77 19.83
CA GLY A 395 -11.23 6.88 19.86
C GLY A 395 -11.93 6.56 18.54
N ASP A 396 -11.19 6.35 17.44
CA ASP A 396 -11.79 5.70 16.26
C ASP A 396 -12.16 4.25 16.64
N ILE A 397 -13.21 3.70 16.03
CA ILE A 397 -13.73 2.37 16.33
C ILE A 397 -13.44 1.40 15.20
N ILE A 398 -13.44 0.11 15.51
CA ILE A 398 -13.29 -0.97 14.55
C ILE A 398 -14.58 -1.75 14.50
N CYS A 399 -15.07 -2.05 13.30
CA CYS A 399 -16.24 -2.87 13.10
C CYS A 399 -16.03 -3.91 11.98
N ALA A 400 -16.74 -5.03 12.06
CA ALA A 400 -16.92 -5.96 10.94
C ALA A 400 -18.32 -5.79 10.37
N PHE A 401 -18.41 -5.37 9.11
CA PHE A 401 -19.66 -5.41 8.36
C PHE A 401 -19.96 -6.84 7.89
N PHE A 402 -21.23 -7.23 7.86
CA PHE A 402 -21.65 -8.59 7.52
C PHE A 402 -21.38 -8.93 6.06
N GLY A 403 -20.81 -10.10 5.79
CA GLY A 403 -20.50 -10.54 4.42
C GLY A 403 -19.26 -9.88 3.82
N HIS A 404 -18.63 -8.94 4.55
CA HIS A 404 -17.40 -8.29 4.10
C HIS A 404 -16.13 -9.08 4.48
N MET A 405 -15.07 -8.86 3.71
CA MET A 405 -13.81 -9.62 3.83
C MET A 405 -12.93 -9.15 5.00
N MET A 406 -13.05 -7.90 5.43
CA MET A 406 -12.13 -7.26 6.38
C MET A 406 -12.87 -6.48 7.47
N PRO A 407 -12.23 -6.25 8.63
CA PRO A 407 -12.63 -5.20 9.55
C PRO A 407 -12.38 -3.80 8.95
N TYR A 408 -13.12 -2.82 9.44
CA TYR A 408 -13.06 -1.44 9.00
C TYR A 408 -12.94 -0.49 10.19
N ILE A 409 -12.22 0.60 9.98
CA ILE A 409 -12.09 1.68 10.96
C ILE A 409 -13.08 2.79 10.62
N LEU A 410 -13.84 3.20 11.63
CA LEU A 410 -14.80 4.28 11.57
C LEU A 410 -14.46 5.34 12.61
N ARG A 411 -14.72 6.61 12.27
CA ARG A 411 -14.62 7.73 13.20
C ARG A 411 -16.01 8.17 13.65
N PRO A 412 -16.34 8.13 14.94
CA PRO A 412 -17.59 8.69 15.45
C PRO A 412 -17.70 10.19 15.15
N VAL A 413 -18.84 10.63 14.63
CA VAL A 413 -19.21 12.02 14.35
C VAL A 413 -20.68 12.24 14.74
N GLY A 414 -20.92 12.59 16.00
CA GLY A 414 -22.28 12.65 16.55
C GLY A 414 -22.90 11.26 16.59
N GLU A 415 -24.08 11.09 15.99
CA GLU A 415 -24.77 9.80 15.84
C GLU A 415 -24.36 9.02 14.57
N GLN A 416 -23.45 9.58 13.78
CA GLN A 416 -22.98 9.02 12.52
C GLN A 416 -21.49 8.65 12.58
N TYR A 417 -20.99 8.04 11.51
CA TYR A 417 -19.63 7.57 11.42
C TYR A 417 -18.98 7.97 10.11
N ARG A 418 -17.79 8.54 10.16
CA ARG A 418 -16.95 8.72 8.98
C ARG A 418 -16.16 7.44 8.70
N PHE A 419 -16.27 6.90 7.50
CA PHE A 419 -15.50 5.73 7.07
C PHE A 419 -14.03 6.10 6.84
N LEU A 420 -13.10 5.45 7.55
CA LEU A 420 -11.66 5.72 7.41
C LEU A 420 -10.93 4.70 6.55
N GLY A 421 -11.46 3.48 6.43
CA GLY A 421 -10.90 2.45 5.56
C GLY A 421 -10.83 1.06 6.21
N PRO A 422 -10.41 0.04 5.44
CA PRO A 422 -10.18 -1.29 5.98
C PRO A 422 -8.93 -1.35 6.86
N CYS A 423 -8.86 -2.37 7.72
CA CYS A 423 -7.68 -2.68 8.52
C CYS A 423 -7.44 -4.18 8.65
N TYR A 424 -6.19 -4.57 8.85
CA TYR A 424 -5.86 -5.87 9.43
C TYR A 424 -6.04 -5.76 10.95
N LEU A 425 -6.78 -6.69 11.54
CA LEU A 425 -6.89 -6.83 13.00
C LEU A 425 -6.55 -8.26 13.39
N HIS A 426 -5.50 -8.42 14.17
CA HIS A 426 -5.05 -9.75 14.58
C HIS A 426 -6.16 -10.47 15.36
N GLY A 427 -6.51 -11.68 14.89
CA GLY A 427 -7.56 -12.51 15.49
C GLY A 427 -9.00 -12.24 15.01
N PHE A 428 -9.22 -11.31 14.06
CA PHE A 428 -10.57 -10.97 13.56
C PHE A 428 -10.71 -11.03 12.04
N MET A 429 -9.80 -11.73 11.36
CA MET A 429 -9.76 -11.81 9.90
C MET A 429 -10.59 -12.96 9.30
N TYR A 430 -11.14 -13.87 10.12
CA TYR A 430 -11.79 -15.12 9.68
C TYR A 430 -13.13 -15.40 10.36
N GLY A 431 -13.92 -14.36 10.58
CA GLY A 431 -15.31 -14.47 11.05
C GLY A 431 -15.46 -14.47 12.56
N GLU A 432 -14.41 -14.15 13.31
CA GLU A 432 -14.43 -14.16 14.77
C GLU A 432 -15.46 -13.19 15.34
N ALA A 433 -15.63 -11.99 14.75
CA ALA A 433 -16.65 -11.03 15.18
C ALA A 433 -18.07 -11.61 15.09
N VAL A 434 -18.37 -12.39 14.05
CA VAL A 434 -19.68 -13.04 13.89
C VAL A 434 -19.84 -14.22 14.86
N LYS A 435 -18.77 -14.98 15.11
CA LYS A 435 -18.81 -16.03 16.15
C LYS A 435 -19.05 -15.45 17.54
N GLU A 436 -18.45 -14.30 17.85
CA GLU A 436 -18.67 -13.62 19.12
C GLU A 436 -20.11 -13.12 19.24
N LEU A 437 -20.67 -12.55 18.17
CA LEU A 437 -22.09 -12.21 18.07
C LEU A 437 -22.99 -13.43 18.31
N ASP A 438 -22.76 -14.55 17.59
CA ASP A 438 -23.58 -15.76 17.72
C ASP A 438 -23.47 -16.39 19.13
N SER A 439 -22.36 -16.15 19.84
CA SER A 439 -22.17 -16.56 21.25
C SER A 439 -22.74 -15.58 22.27
N GLY A 440 -23.28 -14.43 21.84
CA GLY A 440 -23.83 -13.39 22.71
C GLY A 440 -22.79 -12.50 23.40
N LYS A 441 -21.52 -12.55 22.98
CA LYS A 441 -20.46 -11.68 23.52
C LYS A 441 -20.46 -10.28 22.93
N GLN A 442 -21.05 -10.13 21.74
CA GLN A 442 -21.16 -8.88 21.01
C GLN A 442 -22.60 -8.72 20.52
N GLU A 443 -22.97 -7.48 20.19
CA GLU A 443 -24.31 -7.16 19.67
C GLU A 443 -24.21 -6.65 18.22
N GLU A 444 -25.26 -6.96 17.44
CA GLU A 444 -25.41 -6.37 16.12
C GLU A 444 -25.91 -4.93 16.24
N GLN A 445 -25.40 -4.03 15.40
CA GLN A 445 -25.85 -2.65 15.37
C GLN A 445 -25.81 -2.06 13.96
N TRP A 446 -26.50 -0.93 13.80
CA TRP A 446 -26.47 -0.13 12.58
C TRP A 446 -25.37 0.93 12.68
N PHE A 447 -24.58 1.02 11.61
CA PHE A 447 -23.57 2.05 11.42
C PHE A 447 -24.02 2.99 10.32
N HIS A 448 -24.32 4.23 10.69
CA HIS A 448 -24.78 5.28 9.78
C HIS A 448 -23.58 6.06 9.23
N LEU A 449 -23.11 5.69 8.03
CA LEU A 449 -21.90 6.25 7.44
C LEU A 449 -22.17 7.60 6.75
N CYS A 450 -21.37 8.62 7.07
CA CYS A 450 -21.47 10.00 6.55
C CYS A 450 -20.22 10.46 5.79
#